data_AF-A0AAN8QH47-F1
#
_entry.id   AF-A0AAN8QH47-F1
#
_cell.length_a   1.000
_cell.length_b   1.000
_cell.length_c   1.000
_cell.angle_alpha   90.00
_cell.angle_beta   90.00
_cell.angle_gamma   90.00
#
_symmetry.space_group_name_H-M   'P 1'
#
loop_
_entity.id
_entity.type
_entity.pdbx_description
1 polymer ?
#
loop_
_entity_poly.entity_id
_entity_poly.type
_entity_poly.pdbx_seq_one_letter_code
_entity_poly.pdbx_strand_id
1 'polypeptide(L)'
;MDTFLGQKERSNPCSRPAVVTVTTLLALRVYHVGGFVAVPSICRLAQLVERCMSVMQSGTQMVKLKAGSKGLVRLFYLDEHRSCIRWRPSRKSEKAKITIDSLYKVTEGRQSDIFHRHAESSFDPACCFTVYHGNHMESLDLVTSNLEEARTWVTGLRYLMAGISDEDSLAKQQRTHDQYPFKTNMLIHTHQYPYYTSYPSGCILPSLPNP
;
A
#
# COMPACT_ATOMS: atom_id res chain seq x y z
N MET A 1 63.40 0.98 -21.87
CA MET A 1 63.21 2.44 -21.89
C MET A 1 62.93 2.83 -23.32
N ASP A 2 61.64 3.04 -23.55
CA ASP A 2 60.97 3.91 -24.52
C ASP A 2 61.18 3.73 -26.03
N THR A 3 60.06 3.36 -26.65
CA THR A 3 59.82 3.15 -28.07
C THR A 3 59.29 4.45 -28.70
N PHE A 4 59.97 4.89 -29.75
CA PHE A 4 59.51 5.65 -30.93
C PHE A 4 58.49 6.80 -30.79
N LEU A 5 59.00 8.00 -31.07
CA LEU A 5 58.31 9.14 -31.67
C LEU A 5 57.98 8.88 -33.17
N GLY A 6 56.86 9.45 -33.65
CA GLY A 6 56.80 9.97 -35.02
C GLY A 6 55.52 9.71 -35.85
N GLN A 7 54.58 10.66 -35.78
CA GLN A 7 53.75 11.27 -36.86
C GLN A 7 53.19 10.43 -38.02
N LYS A 8 51.91 10.66 -38.41
CA LYS A 8 51.53 11.40 -39.65
C LYS A 8 50.02 11.33 -40.02
N GLU A 9 49.47 12.52 -40.30
CA GLU A 9 48.40 12.95 -41.26
C GLU A 9 46.88 12.79 -41.08
N ARG A 10 46.24 13.98 -41.02
CA ARG A 10 45.10 14.54 -41.81
C ARG A 10 43.84 13.70 -42.08
N SER A 11 42.70 14.24 -41.68
CA SER A 11 41.65 14.76 -42.60
C SER A 11 40.41 15.30 -41.85
N ASN A 12 39.93 16.48 -42.25
CA ASN A 12 38.53 16.91 -42.12
C ASN A 12 37.88 16.68 -43.50
N PRO A 13 36.60 16.25 -43.64
CA PRO A 13 35.48 17.20 -43.53
C PRO A 13 34.10 16.65 -43.07
N CYS A 14 33.28 17.58 -42.55
CA CYS A 14 31.80 17.67 -42.54
C CYS A 14 30.94 16.47 -43.01
N SER A 15 30.04 15.96 -42.14
CA SER A 15 28.64 15.53 -42.45
C SER A 15 27.87 15.03 -41.19
N ARG A 16 26.63 15.51 -40.99
CA ARG A 16 25.59 15.10 -39.99
C ARG A 16 25.09 13.64 -40.24
N PRO A 17 24.41 12.88 -39.32
CA PRO A 17 23.14 13.24 -38.65
C PRO A 17 22.91 12.74 -37.20
N ALA A 18 21.76 13.15 -36.65
CA ALA A 18 21.26 12.95 -35.30
C ALA A 18 21.07 11.47 -34.89
N VAL A 19 21.43 11.15 -33.63
CA VAL A 19 20.90 9.97 -32.92
C VAL A 19 20.56 10.39 -31.49
N VAL A 20 19.27 10.63 -31.28
CA VAL A 20 18.61 10.79 -29.99
C VAL A 20 18.49 9.39 -29.38
N THR A 21 19.21 9.09 -28.30
CA THR A 21 19.04 7.88 -27.45
C THR A 21 19.79 8.19 -26.16
N VAL A 22 19.23 8.27 -24.95
CA VAL A 22 18.45 7.29 -24.20
C VAL A 22 17.65 8.08 -23.14
N THR A 23 16.38 8.42 -23.40
CA THR A 23 15.52 9.04 -22.37
C THR A 23 14.05 8.67 -22.49
N THR A 24 13.79 7.44 -22.91
CA THR A 24 12.42 6.91 -22.91
C THR A 24 12.45 5.44 -22.55
N LEU A 25 12.01 5.12 -21.33
CA LEU A 25 11.13 3.98 -21.01
C LEU A 25 10.80 3.97 -19.50
N LEU A 26 10.04 4.97 -19.05
CA LEU A 26 9.04 4.76 -18.01
C LEU A 26 7.69 5.15 -18.60
N ALA A 27 7.17 4.25 -19.43
CA ALA A 27 5.79 4.28 -19.89
C ALA A 27 4.87 3.87 -18.72
N LEU A 28 4.73 4.74 -17.71
CA LEU A 28 3.52 4.77 -16.92
C LEU A 28 2.55 5.68 -17.67
N ARG A 29 1.45 5.12 -18.16
CA ARG A 29 0.34 5.84 -18.79
C ARG A 29 -0.16 6.94 -17.85
N VAL A 30 0.42 8.12 -17.98
CA VAL A 30 -0.12 9.37 -17.46
C VAL A 30 -1.28 9.73 -18.37
N TYR A 31 -2.52 9.53 -17.91
CA TYR A 31 -3.67 10.09 -18.60
C TYR A 31 -3.63 11.61 -18.44
N HIS A 32 -3.19 12.30 -19.48
CA HIS A 32 -3.19 13.76 -19.54
C HIS A 32 -4.58 14.22 -19.99
N VAL A 33 -5.46 14.52 -19.03
CA VAL A 33 -6.60 15.42 -19.25
C VAL A 33 -6.47 16.54 -18.24
N GLY A 34 -6.06 17.73 -18.71
CA GLY A 34 -6.30 18.98 -17.98
C GLY A 34 -5.37 19.32 -16.80
N GLY A 35 -4.09 18.95 -16.81
CA GLY A 35 -3.08 19.60 -15.95
C GLY A 35 -3.19 19.34 -14.44
N PHE A 36 -3.99 18.38 -13.99
CA PHE A 36 -4.00 17.92 -12.61
C PHE A 36 -3.39 16.51 -12.54
N VAL A 37 -2.30 16.35 -11.80
CA VAL A 37 -1.75 15.01 -11.50
C VAL A 37 -2.72 14.34 -10.53
N ALA A 38 -3.75 13.67 -11.06
CA ALA A 38 -4.64 12.83 -10.28
C ALA A 38 -3.88 11.57 -9.87
N VAL A 39 -3.12 11.63 -8.78
CA VAL A 39 -2.56 10.43 -8.14
C VAL A 39 -3.75 9.49 -7.85
N PRO A 40 -3.71 8.20 -8.25
CA PRO A 40 -4.79 7.27 -7.92
C PRO A 40 -5.03 7.21 -6.41
N SER A 41 -6.28 7.07 -5.99
CA SER A 41 -6.66 6.96 -4.57
C SER A 41 -5.92 5.84 -3.83
N ILE A 42 -5.59 4.75 -4.53
CA ILE A 42 -4.82 3.62 -4.03
C ILE A 42 -3.38 4.04 -3.66
N CYS A 43 -2.70 4.80 -4.51
CA CYS A 43 -1.35 5.29 -4.24
C CYS A 43 -1.31 6.24 -3.03
N ARG A 44 -2.36 7.05 -2.85
CA ARG A 44 -2.49 7.93 -1.67
C ARG A 44 -2.65 7.14 -0.37
N LEU A 45 -3.40 6.04 -0.39
CA LEU A 45 -3.57 5.18 0.79
C LEU A 45 -2.25 4.49 1.16
N ALA A 46 -1.53 3.94 0.18
CA ALA A 46 -0.22 3.32 0.41
C ALA A 46 0.79 4.31 1.01
N GLN A 47 0.87 5.53 0.47
CA GLN A 47 1.75 6.58 1.01
C GLN A 47 1.38 6.99 2.44
N LEU A 48 0.08 7.11 2.74
CA LEU A 48 -0.38 7.41 4.09
C LEU A 48 0.01 6.32 5.08
N VAL A 49 -0.19 5.05 4.69
CA VAL A 49 0.14 3.90 5.53
C VAL A 49 1.64 3.81 5.79
N GLU A 50 2.49 3.95 4.77
CA GLU A 50 3.94 3.94 4.96
C GLU A 50 4.41 5.07 5.88
N ARG A 51 3.80 6.26 5.78
CA ARG A 51 4.04 7.34 6.74
C ARG A 51 3.64 6.92 8.16
N CYS A 52 2.51 6.24 8.32
CA CYS A 52 2.09 5.74 9.63
C CYS A 52 3.09 4.73 10.21
N MET A 53 3.55 3.76 9.40
CA MET A 53 4.54 2.77 9.84
C MET A 53 5.84 3.43 10.29
N SER A 54 6.34 4.40 9.50
CA SER A 54 7.57 5.14 9.83
C SER A 54 7.45 5.89 11.16
N VAL A 55 6.33 6.60 11.40
CA VAL A 55 6.08 7.30 12.67
C VAL A 55 5.94 6.31 13.83
N MET A 56 5.26 5.20 13.63
CA MET A 56 5.12 4.18 14.68
C MET A 56 6.48 3.55 15.02
N GLN A 57 7.37 3.33 14.04
CA GLN A 57 8.70 2.78 14.27
C GLN A 57 9.68 3.76 14.93
N SER A 58 9.59 5.05 14.61
CA SER A 58 10.37 6.10 15.32
C SER A 58 9.93 6.25 16.77
N GLY A 59 8.65 5.96 17.04
CA GLY A 59 8.05 5.87 18.35
C GLY A 59 7.34 7.14 18.77
N THR A 60 6.38 6.99 19.67
CA THR A 60 5.51 8.06 20.14
C THR A 60 5.35 7.98 21.65
N GLN A 61 5.51 9.12 22.31
CA GLN A 61 5.27 9.21 23.76
C GLN A 61 3.76 9.25 24.00
N MET A 62 3.27 8.29 24.78
CA MET A 62 1.86 8.19 25.11
C MET A 62 1.68 7.84 26.57
N VAL A 63 0.53 8.22 27.12
CA VAL A 63 0.11 7.82 28.46
C VAL A 63 -0.59 6.47 28.37
N LYS A 64 -0.02 5.46 29.05
CA LYS A 64 -0.68 4.17 29.27
C LYS A 64 -1.58 4.25 30.48
N LEU A 65 -2.87 4.02 30.30
CA LEU A 65 -3.86 3.97 31.37
C LEU A 65 -4.08 2.52 31.86
N LYS A 66 -4.44 2.40 33.14
CA LYS A 66 -4.81 1.14 33.81
C LYS A 66 -5.84 1.44 34.90
N ALA A 67 -6.71 0.48 35.19
CA ALA A 67 -7.72 0.62 36.23
C ALA A 67 -7.08 0.96 37.59
N GLY A 68 -7.61 1.99 38.26
CA GLY A 68 -7.23 2.35 39.63
C GLY A 68 -5.80 2.89 39.79
N SER A 69 -5.11 3.26 38.71
CA SER A 69 -3.75 3.80 38.76
C SER A 69 -3.60 5.04 37.89
N LYS A 70 -2.74 5.98 38.31
CA LYS A 70 -2.37 7.12 37.45
C LYS A 70 -1.72 6.63 36.16
N GLY A 71 -2.04 7.32 35.07
CA GLY A 71 -1.45 7.05 33.76
C GLY A 71 0.07 7.18 33.77
N LEU A 72 0.75 6.35 32.98
CA LEU A 72 2.21 6.32 32.88
C LEU A 72 2.66 6.68 31.46
N VAL A 73 3.47 7.72 31.34
CA VAL A 73 4.10 8.08 30.06
C VAL A 73 5.12 7.01 29.66
N ARG A 74 5.00 6.50 28.45
CA ARG A 74 5.92 5.53 27.84
C ARG A 74 6.16 5.90 26.39
N LEU A 75 7.34 5.57 25.89
CA LEU A 75 7.62 5.59 24.46
C LEU A 75 7.14 4.26 23.87
N PHE A 76 6.06 4.30 23.09
CA PHE A 76 5.57 3.16 22.31
C PHE A 76 6.19 3.20 20.92
N TYR A 77 6.51 2.04 20.38
CA TYR A 77 7.07 1.92 19.03
C TYR A 77 6.69 0.59 18.40
N LEU A 78 6.56 0.58 17.08
CA LEU A 78 6.47 -0.63 16.28
C LEU A 78 7.88 -1.20 16.09
N ASP A 79 8.04 -2.50 16.18
CA ASP A 79 9.33 -3.14 15.92
C ASP A 79 9.74 -3.06 14.44
N GLU A 80 10.99 -3.42 14.17
CA GLU A 80 11.57 -3.38 12.83
C GLU A 80 10.79 -4.26 11.84
N HIS A 81 10.34 -5.43 12.29
CA HIS A 81 9.58 -6.38 11.48
C HIS A 81 8.08 -6.06 11.38
N ARG A 82 7.60 -4.98 12.01
CA ARG A 82 6.18 -4.63 12.07
C ARG A 82 5.30 -5.76 12.65
N SER A 83 5.90 -6.62 13.47
CA SER A 83 5.31 -7.82 14.06
C SER A 83 4.79 -7.60 15.49
N CYS A 84 5.26 -6.55 16.18
CA CYS A 84 4.79 -6.24 17.51
C CYS A 84 4.93 -4.76 17.89
N ILE A 85 3.98 -4.28 18.69
CA ILE A 85 4.08 -3.00 19.39
C ILE A 85 4.85 -3.23 20.68
N ARG A 86 5.82 -2.37 20.98
CA ARG A 86 6.65 -2.41 22.19
C ARG A 86 6.61 -1.08 22.92
N TRP A 87 6.99 -1.08 24.20
CA TRP A 87 7.12 0.18 24.96
C TRP A 87 8.25 0.18 25.98
N ARG A 88 8.83 1.36 26.21
CA ARG A 88 9.88 1.60 27.20
C ARG A 88 9.70 2.91 27.97
N PRO A 89 10.23 3.04 29.20
CA PRO A 89 10.88 1.99 29.99
C PRO A 89 9.88 0.88 30.36
N SER A 90 10.33 -0.26 30.87
CA SER A 90 9.47 -1.27 31.52
C SER A 90 10.33 -2.09 32.48
N ARG A 91 9.82 -2.38 33.68
CA ARG A 91 10.52 -3.26 34.64
C ARG A 91 10.57 -4.71 34.15
N LYS A 92 9.63 -5.11 33.30
CA LYS A 92 9.54 -6.44 32.67
C LYS A 92 9.57 -6.23 31.16
N SER A 93 10.76 -6.04 30.59
CA SER A 93 10.95 -5.70 29.17
C SER A 93 10.35 -6.73 28.22
N GLU A 94 10.45 -8.03 28.55
CA GLU A 94 9.91 -9.09 27.70
C GLU A 94 8.38 -9.09 27.63
N LYS A 95 7.72 -8.66 28.71
CA LYS A 95 6.26 -8.52 28.76
C LYS A 95 5.77 -7.18 28.22
N ALA A 96 6.67 -6.31 27.78
CA ALA A 96 6.34 -4.98 27.25
C ALA A 96 6.14 -5.00 25.74
N LYS A 97 5.32 -5.96 25.26
CA LYS A 97 5.02 -6.15 23.86
C LYS A 97 3.62 -6.70 23.64
N ILE A 98 3.01 -6.38 22.50
CA ILE A 98 1.79 -7.00 21.97
C ILE A 98 2.10 -7.37 20.52
N THR A 99 1.93 -8.64 20.14
CA THR A 99 2.13 -9.07 18.75
C THR A 99 0.94 -8.63 17.90
N ILE A 100 1.19 -8.27 16.64
CA ILE A 100 0.14 -7.90 15.68
C ILE A 100 -0.86 -9.04 15.52
N ASP A 101 -0.39 -10.29 15.47
CA ASP A 101 -1.24 -11.50 15.38
C ASP A 101 -2.21 -11.67 16.56
N SER A 102 -1.88 -11.08 17.71
CA SER A 102 -2.74 -11.14 18.90
C SER A 102 -3.77 -10.01 18.95
N LEU A 103 -3.73 -9.05 18.02
CA LEU A 103 -4.67 -7.94 17.96
C LEU A 103 -6.03 -8.42 17.47
N TYR A 104 -7.08 -8.10 18.21
CA TYR A 104 -8.45 -8.41 17.82
C TYR A 104 -9.21 -7.16 17.39
N LYS A 105 -8.95 -5.99 18.00
CA LYS A 105 -9.69 -4.75 17.73
C LYS A 105 -8.89 -3.51 18.12
N VAL A 106 -9.08 -2.43 17.35
CA VAL A 106 -8.61 -1.08 17.70
C VAL A 106 -9.76 -0.07 17.62
N THR A 107 -10.08 0.57 18.74
CA THR A 107 -11.16 1.57 18.85
C THR A 107 -10.61 2.96 19.12
N GLU A 108 -11.21 3.96 18.48
CA GLU A 108 -10.94 5.38 18.75
C GLU A 108 -11.80 5.88 19.92
N GLY A 109 -11.33 6.93 20.58
CA GLY A 109 -12.05 7.55 21.66
C GLY A 109 -11.93 6.82 22.99
N ARG A 110 -12.91 7.08 23.84
CA ARG A 110 -12.97 6.66 25.24
C ARG A 110 -13.90 5.46 25.47
N GLN A 111 -13.86 4.48 24.56
CA GLN A 111 -14.85 3.41 24.51
C GLN A 111 -14.64 2.30 25.56
N SER A 112 -13.47 2.22 26.19
CA SER A 112 -13.16 1.17 27.17
C SER A 112 -13.62 1.54 28.59
N ASP A 113 -13.76 0.51 29.43
CA ASP A 113 -14.07 0.68 30.85
C ASP A 113 -13.01 1.46 31.63
N ILE A 114 -11.77 1.51 31.13
CA ILE A 114 -10.70 2.28 31.76
C ILE A 114 -10.96 3.77 31.59
N PHE A 115 -11.33 4.19 30.39
CA PHE A 115 -11.66 5.59 30.11
C PHE A 115 -12.94 6.04 30.82
N HIS A 116 -13.96 5.18 30.92
CA HIS A 116 -15.15 5.48 31.71
C HIS A 116 -14.84 5.68 33.20
N ARG A 117 -13.94 4.88 33.77
CA ARG A 117 -13.50 5.05 35.16
C ARG A 117 -12.59 6.26 35.37
N HIS A 118 -11.96 6.74 34.31
CA HIS A 118 -11.23 8.00 34.28
C HIS A 118 -12.07 9.14 33.67
N ALA A 119 -13.42 9.08 33.71
CA ALA A 119 -14.26 10.09 33.03
C ALA A 119 -14.00 11.53 33.49
N GLU A 120 -13.51 11.73 34.72
CA GLU A 120 -13.09 13.03 35.26
C GLU A 120 -11.78 13.56 34.65
N SER A 121 -10.98 12.69 34.04
CA SER A 121 -9.79 13.12 33.31
C SER A 121 -10.20 13.85 32.03
N SER A 122 -9.71 15.08 31.89
CA SER A 122 -10.02 16.00 30.79
C SER A 122 -9.32 15.62 29.48
N PHE A 123 -9.17 14.32 29.20
CA PHE A 123 -8.56 13.87 27.95
C PHE A 123 -9.52 14.11 26.79
N ASP A 124 -8.99 14.71 25.72
CA ASP A 124 -9.71 14.83 24.46
C ASP A 124 -9.96 13.41 23.89
N PRO A 125 -11.22 13.01 23.65
CA PRO A 125 -11.52 11.74 23.00
C PRO A 125 -10.77 11.53 21.68
N ALA A 126 -10.49 12.61 20.94
CA ALA A 126 -9.74 12.55 19.68
C ALA A 126 -8.28 12.08 19.87
N CYS A 127 -7.69 12.25 21.06
CA CYS A 127 -6.35 11.78 21.41
C CYS A 127 -6.34 10.39 22.06
N CYS A 128 -7.51 9.76 22.22
CA CYS A 128 -7.67 8.50 22.93
C CYS A 128 -7.89 7.36 21.94
N PHE A 129 -7.31 6.20 22.24
CA PHE A 129 -7.66 4.95 21.58
C PHE A 129 -7.38 3.76 22.49
N THR A 130 -8.00 2.63 22.16
CA THR A 130 -7.82 1.36 22.86
C THR A 130 -7.44 0.28 21.87
N VAL A 131 -6.40 -0.49 22.21
CA VAL A 131 -5.98 -1.69 21.51
C VAL A 131 -6.42 -2.90 22.33
N TYR A 132 -7.19 -3.79 21.73
CA TYR A 132 -7.61 -5.02 22.37
C TYR A 132 -6.85 -6.22 21.80
N HIS A 133 -6.34 -7.07 22.68
CA HIS A 133 -5.46 -8.16 22.30
C HIS A 133 -5.62 -9.42 23.15
N GLY A 134 -5.10 -10.53 22.63
CA GLY A 134 -5.08 -11.84 23.29
C GLY A 134 -6.46 -12.47 23.46
N ASN A 135 -6.47 -13.69 24.02
CA ASN A 135 -7.68 -14.51 24.12
C ASN A 135 -8.67 -14.01 25.18
N HIS A 136 -8.20 -13.22 26.16
CA HIS A 136 -9.02 -12.70 27.27
C HIS A 136 -9.52 -11.27 27.03
N MET A 137 -9.41 -10.77 25.80
CA MET A 137 -9.81 -9.40 25.43
C MET A 137 -9.16 -8.33 26.32
N GLU A 138 -7.84 -8.48 26.57
CA GLU A 138 -7.10 -7.48 27.36
C GLU A 138 -7.09 -6.13 26.62
N SER A 139 -7.25 -5.03 27.36
CA SER A 139 -7.20 -3.67 26.82
C SER A 139 -5.87 -2.98 27.12
N LEU A 140 -5.32 -2.33 26.10
CA LEU A 140 -4.26 -1.33 26.20
C LEU A 140 -4.84 0.03 25.84
N ASP A 141 -5.11 0.84 26.86
CA ASP A 141 -5.70 2.17 26.75
C ASP A 141 -4.62 3.24 26.71
N LEU A 142 -4.65 4.06 25.65
CA LEU A 142 -3.58 5.00 25.32
C LEU A 142 -4.13 6.41 25.07
N VAL A 143 -3.39 7.40 25.55
CA VAL A 143 -3.62 8.82 25.27
C VAL A 143 -2.37 9.42 24.63
N THR A 144 -2.51 9.96 23.43
CA THR A 144 -1.46 10.66 22.69
C THR A 144 -1.42 12.14 23.04
N SER A 145 -0.38 12.85 22.59
CA SER A 145 -0.29 14.30 22.80
C SER A 145 -1.28 15.07 21.93
N ASN A 146 -1.63 14.51 20.76
CA ASN A 146 -2.53 15.12 19.79
C ASN A 146 -3.28 14.06 18.96
N LEU A 147 -4.32 14.52 18.24
CA LEU A 147 -5.17 13.68 17.38
C LEU A 147 -4.41 13.09 16.18
N GLU A 148 -3.40 13.77 15.63
CA GLU A 148 -2.66 13.25 14.48
C GLU A 148 -1.88 11.99 14.86
N GLU A 149 -1.25 11.98 16.03
CA GLU A 149 -0.62 10.80 16.60
C GLU A 149 -1.64 9.68 16.82
N ALA A 150 -2.80 9.96 17.43
CA ALA A 150 -3.83 8.94 17.65
C ALA A 150 -4.30 8.32 16.33
N ARG A 151 -4.61 9.16 15.33
CA ARG A 151 -5.00 8.70 13.98
C ARG A 151 -3.92 7.86 13.32
N THR A 152 -2.66 8.29 13.44
CA THR A 152 -1.52 7.59 12.87
C THR A 152 -1.43 6.16 13.41
N TRP A 153 -1.49 6.02 14.73
CA TRP A 153 -1.44 4.73 15.40
C TRP A 153 -2.65 3.86 15.10
N VAL A 154 -3.86 4.41 15.18
CA VAL A 154 -5.09 3.66 14.86
C VAL A 154 -5.09 3.17 13.41
N THR A 155 -4.72 4.03 12.47
CA THR A 155 -4.67 3.68 11.04
C THR A 155 -3.62 2.60 10.78
N GLY A 156 -2.40 2.78 11.29
CA GLY A 156 -1.33 1.81 11.11
C GLY A 156 -1.67 0.45 11.72
N LEU A 157 -2.22 0.41 12.93
CA LEU A 157 -2.62 -0.85 13.57
C LEU A 157 -3.76 -1.56 12.84
N ARG A 158 -4.79 -0.84 12.40
CA ARG A 158 -5.88 -1.44 11.61
C ARG A 158 -5.37 -1.99 10.27
N TYR A 159 -4.40 -1.32 9.66
CA TYR A 159 -3.78 -1.80 8.44
C TYR A 159 -2.98 -3.09 8.66
N LEU A 160 -2.17 -3.14 9.71
CA LEU A 160 -1.41 -4.34 10.10
C LEU A 160 -2.35 -5.52 10.43
N MET A 161 -3.44 -5.26 11.15
CA MET A 161 -4.48 -6.27 11.46
C MET A 161 -5.17 -6.82 10.21
N ALA A 162 -5.29 -6.04 9.14
CA ALA A 162 -5.89 -6.50 7.88
C ALA A 162 -4.99 -7.47 7.11
N GLY A 163 -3.79 -7.78 7.61
CA GLY A 163 -2.86 -8.72 6.99
C GLY A 163 -2.22 -8.18 5.71
N ILE A 164 -2.31 -6.87 5.47
CA ILE A 164 -1.69 -6.24 4.31
C ILE A 164 -0.23 -5.93 4.67
N SER A 165 0.59 -6.97 4.78
CA SER A 165 2.04 -6.82 4.90
C SER A 165 2.67 -6.50 3.54
N ASP A 166 3.87 -5.92 3.53
CA ASP A 166 4.62 -5.54 2.30
C ASP A 166 4.60 -6.63 1.20
N GLU A 167 4.71 -7.90 1.59
CA GLU A 167 4.65 -9.07 0.71
C GLU A 167 3.38 -9.14 -0.16
N ASP A 168 2.22 -8.77 0.39
CA ASP A 168 0.93 -8.85 -0.32
C ASP A 168 0.69 -7.64 -1.25
N SER A 169 1.34 -6.52 -0.96
CA SER A 169 1.27 -5.30 -1.77
C SER A 169 2.04 -5.48 -3.08
N LEU A 170 3.19 -6.16 -3.04
CA LEU A 170 3.98 -6.53 -4.23
C LEU A 170 3.34 -7.71 -4.99
N ALA A 171 2.87 -8.74 -4.28
CA ALA A 171 2.29 -9.94 -4.90
C ALA A 171 0.96 -9.70 -5.65
N LYS A 172 0.12 -8.75 -5.18
CA LYS A 172 -1.12 -8.39 -5.89
C LYS A 172 -0.86 -7.65 -7.20
N GLN A 173 0.20 -6.85 -7.28
CA GLN A 173 0.56 -6.15 -8.52
C GLN A 173 1.14 -7.10 -9.58
N GLN A 174 1.90 -8.14 -9.16
CA GLN A 174 2.43 -9.17 -10.06
C GLN A 174 1.31 -10.02 -10.69
N ARG A 175 0.31 -10.46 -9.89
CA ARG A 175 -0.77 -11.33 -10.39
C ARG A 175 -1.68 -10.67 -11.42
N THR A 176 -1.86 -9.36 -11.37
CA THR A 176 -2.61 -8.62 -12.42
C THR A 176 -1.78 -8.35 -13.68
N HIS A 177 -0.45 -8.45 -13.63
CA HIS A 177 0.41 -8.25 -14.79
C HIS A 177 0.60 -9.54 -15.60
N ASP A 178 0.63 -10.70 -14.94
CA ASP A 178 0.87 -11.99 -15.60
C ASP A 178 -0.38 -12.60 -16.28
N GLN A 179 -1.54 -11.95 -16.17
CA GLN A 179 -2.80 -12.41 -16.77
C GLN A 179 -3.21 -11.65 -18.05
N TYR A 180 -2.23 -11.23 -18.86
CA TYR A 180 -2.46 -10.84 -20.26
C TYR A 180 -1.61 -11.71 -21.20
N PRO A 181 -2.17 -12.76 -21.82
CA PRO A 181 -1.48 -13.43 -22.91
C PRO A 181 -1.49 -12.50 -24.14
N PHE A 182 -0.34 -11.89 -24.43
CA PHE A 182 -0.03 -11.40 -25.77
C PHE A 182 -0.11 -12.59 -26.74
N LYS A 183 -1.23 -12.75 -27.44
CA LYS A 183 -1.28 -13.52 -28.68
C LYS A 183 -1.31 -12.55 -29.85
N THR A 184 -0.12 -12.19 -30.30
CA THR A 184 0.06 -11.73 -31.68
C THR A 184 1.35 -12.32 -32.18
N ASN A 185 1.27 -13.49 -32.81
CA ASN A 185 2.23 -13.82 -33.85
C ASN A 185 1.62 -14.75 -34.90
N MET A 186 1.92 -14.37 -36.14
CA MET A 186 1.52 -14.95 -37.40
C MET A 186 1.71 -16.47 -37.47
N LEU A 187 0.77 -17.17 -38.10
CA LEU A 187 1.11 -18.25 -39.01
C LEU A 187 0.36 -18.04 -40.32
N ILE A 188 1.16 -17.62 -41.31
CA ILE A 188 0.86 -17.66 -42.73
C ILE A 188 0.83 -19.15 -43.10
N HIS A 189 -0.30 -19.66 -43.57
CA HIS A 189 -0.29 -20.85 -44.41
C HIS A 189 -1.36 -20.73 -45.48
N THR A 190 -0.89 -20.73 -46.71
CA THR A 190 -1.61 -20.67 -47.98
C THR A 190 -2.10 -22.06 -48.42
N HIS A 191 -3.09 -22.05 -49.33
CA HIS A 191 -3.68 -23.16 -50.12
C HIS A 191 -4.71 -24.03 -49.37
N GLN A 192 -5.92 -24.34 -49.86
CA GLN A 192 -6.37 -24.61 -51.25
C GLN A 192 -7.91 -24.47 -51.36
N TYR A 193 -8.38 -24.02 -52.53
CA TYR A 193 -9.73 -23.74 -53.05
C TYR A 193 -10.76 -24.93 -53.07
N PRO A 194 -11.91 -24.86 -53.80
CA PRO A 194 -13.20 -24.20 -53.52
C PRO A 194 -14.40 -25.18 -53.76
N TYR A 195 -15.68 -24.75 -53.70
CA TYR A 195 -16.75 -25.02 -54.70
C TYR A 195 -18.21 -25.01 -54.15
N TYR A 196 -19.05 -24.32 -54.94
CA TYR A 196 -20.49 -24.44 -55.22
C TYR A 196 -21.59 -23.95 -54.23
N THR A 197 -22.08 -22.73 -54.56
CA THR A 197 -23.47 -22.33 -54.87
C THR A 197 -24.62 -22.52 -53.86
N SER A 198 -25.29 -21.45 -53.46
CA SER A 198 -26.41 -20.81 -54.21
C SER A 198 -27.19 -19.84 -53.29
N TYR A 199 -27.49 -18.64 -53.79
CA TYR A 199 -28.59 -17.75 -53.37
C TYR A 199 -29.71 -17.92 -54.42
N PRO A 200 -31.03 -17.63 -54.21
CA PRO A 200 -31.47 -16.34 -53.64
C PRO A 200 -32.85 -16.29 -52.90
N SER A 201 -33.06 -15.15 -52.24
CA SER A 201 -34.30 -14.34 -52.13
C SER A 201 -35.67 -14.99 -51.87
N GLY A 202 -36.40 -14.43 -50.88
CA GLY A 202 -37.87 -14.52 -50.86
C GLY A 202 -38.50 -14.10 -49.55
N CYS A 203 -39.23 -12.99 -49.57
CA CYS A 203 -39.86 -12.29 -48.45
C CYS A 203 -41.11 -12.98 -47.85
N ILE A 204 -41.61 -12.39 -46.74
CA ILE A 204 -43.01 -12.28 -46.26
C ILE A 204 -43.35 -13.04 -44.94
N LEU A 205 -43.64 -12.25 -43.88
CA LEU A 205 -44.42 -12.58 -42.67
C LEU A 205 -45.91 -12.82 -43.04
N PRO A 206 -46.69 -13.70 -42.37
CA PRO A 206 -47.41 -13.22 -41.16
C PRO A 206 -47.83 -14.27 -40.11
N SER A 207 -48.23 -13.73 -38.95
CA SER A 207 -49.27 -14.17 -37.99
C SER A 207 -49.17 -15.52 -37.27
N LEU A 208 -49.00 -15.45 -35.94
CA LEU A 208 -49.45 -16.47 -34.98
C LEU A 208 -50.96 -16.33 -34.71
N PRO A 209 -51.65 -17.45 -34.48
CA PRO A 209 -52.48 -17.55 -33.27
C PRO A 209 -52.29 -18.88 -32.51
N ASN A 210 -52.17 -18.74 -31.18
CA ASN A 210 -52.52 -19.60 -30.02
C ASN A 210 -52.36 -21.14 -30.08
N PRO A 211 -52.01 -21.75 -28.93
CA PRO A 211 -53.03 -22.04 -27.90
C PRO A 211 -52.95 -21.16 -26.65
#